data_AF-A0A1G0NL21-F1
#
_entry.id   AF-A0A1G0NL21-F1
#
_cell.length_a   1.000
_cell.length_b   1.000
_cell.length_c   1.000
_cell.angle_alpha   90.00
_cell.angle_beta   90.00
_cell.angle_gamma   90.00
#
_symmetry.space_group_name_H-M   'P 1'
#
loop_
_entity.id
_entity.type
_entity.pdbx_description
1 polymer ?
#
loop_
_entity_poly.entity_id
_entity_poly.type
_entity_poly.pdbx_seq_one_letter_code
_entity_poly.pdbx_strand_id
1 'polypeptide(L)'
;MSLAAQRGHSANLVGVPTGLLASAAFNALPLPLHIRGVHENHARLFDRLNAVGSPTEAGDCFQAYMDETFNLSAQHVAPGNAPARRFRASYLRLLKGWGYDANSREGAVLKGWVESRFGLFPTFHKAALARFASAAWSRYVEDKLSSRFHNNDIHGQLDVLYEFCQWSIKRWFRPERHPLTLYRGVNDFRDISLLRGQCSGIALVRLNNIVSFTAHRSIACEFGDSILEARVPTEKILFFNDLLPRHALKGEAEYLVIGGDYRVSVSYL
;
A
#
# COMPACT_ATOMS: atom_id res chain seq x y z
N MET A 1 3.49 -15.95 23.12
CA MET A 1 3.94 -15.43 21.80
C MET A 1 4.88 -14.25 22.07
N SER A 2 6.04 -14.19 21.42
CA SER A 2 6.92 -13.03 21.57
C SER A 2 6.27 -11.78 20.96
N LEU A 3 6.68 -10.60 21.42
CA LEU A 3 6.28 -9.29 20.85
C LEU A 3 6.58 -9.17 19.35
N ALA A 4 7.49 -10.00 18.82
CA ALA A 4 7.80 -10.09 17.39
C ALA A 4 6.80 -10.97 16.62
N ALA A 5 6.35 -12.08 17.19
CA ALA A 5 5.34 -12.97 16.58
C ALA A 5 3.95 -12.31 16.44
N GLN A 6 3.71 -11.20 17.14
CA GLN A 6 2.50 -10.37 17.01
C GLN A 6 2.59 -9.35 15.86
N ARG A 7 3.78 -9.13 15.29
CA ARG A 7 4.02 -8.07 14.28
C ARG A 7 4.00 -8.61 12.85
N GLY A 8 4.29 -9.91 12.69
CA GLY A 8 4.46 -10.50 11.37
C GLY A 8 5.12 -11.87 11.42
N HIS A 9 5.25 -12.50 10.26
CA HIS A 9 6.03 -13.73 10.10
C HIS A 9 7.40 -13.44 9.47
N SER A 10 8.37 -14.32 9.71
CA SER A 10 9.77 -14.17 9.24
C SER A 10 9.95 -14.38 7.74
N ALA A 11 9.02 -15.08 7.07
CA ALA A 11 9.03 -15.23 5.62
C ALA A 11 8.59 -13.91 4.95
N ASN A 12 9.48 -13.23 4.25
CA ASN A 12 9.13 -12.10 3.40
C ASN A 12 9.98 -12.12 2.13
N LEU A 13 9.59 -11.32 1.14
CA LEU A 13 10.22 -11.29 -0.18
C LEU A 13 11.16 -10.09 -0.37
N VAL A 14 11.36 -9.29 0.66
CA VAL A 14 12.15 -8.05 0.59
C VAL A 14 13.54 -8.15 1.25
N GLY A 15 13.84 -9.27 1.91
CA GLY A 15 15.18 -9.55 2.44
C GLY A 15 15.54 -8.77 3.71
N VAL A 16 14.62 -7.98 4.28
CA VAL A 16 14.79 -7.25 5.54
C VAL A 16 14.00 -7.95 6.65
N PRO A 17 14.55 -8.17 7.86
CA PRO A 17 13.81 -8.80 8.94
C PRO A 17 12.48 -8.09 9.26
N THR A 18 11.39 -8.83 9.29
CA THR A 18 10.03 -8.28 9.50
C THR A 18 9.92 -7.46 10.79
N GLY A 19 10.62 -7.84 11.86
CA GLY A 19 10.66 -7.08 13.10
C GLY A 19 11.31 -5.69 12.96
N LEU A 20 12.36 -5.58 12.12
CA LEU A 20 12.99 -4.31 11.78
C LEU A 20 12.07 -3.48 10.89
N LEU A 21 11.51 -4.08 9.83
CA LEU A 21 10.58 -3.41 8.91
C LEU A 21 9.34 -2.86 9.64
N ALA A 22 8.82 -3.60 10.61
CA ALA A 22 7.69 -3.18 11.45
C ALA A 22 8.04 -2.07 12.45
N SER A 23 9.32 -1.68 12.60
CA SER A 23 9.76 -0.78 13.65
C SER A 23 9.91 0.66 13.19
N ALA A 24 9.82 1.60 14.13
CA ALA A 24 10.16 2.99 13.90
C ALA A 24 11.67 3.23 13.69
N ALA A 25 12.52 2.21 13.91
CA ALA A 25 13.95 2.30 13.61
C ALA A 25 14.19 2.23 12.10
N PHE A 26 13.47 1.34 11.39
CA PHE A 26 13.51 1.32 9.92
C PHE A 26 13.06 2.66 9.33
N ASN A 27 12.03 3.30 9.88
CA ASN A 27 11.58 4.59 9.37
C ASN A 27 12.62 5.71 9.57
N ALA A 28 13.52 5.56 10.55
CA ALA A 28 14.59 6.54 10.82
C ALA A 28 15.83 6.30 9.95
N LEU A 29 16.15 5.04 9.66
CA LEU A 29 17.22 4.63 8.75
C LEU A 29 16.68 3.55 7.81
N PRO A 30 16.00 3.93 6.71
CA PRO A 30 15.43 2.96 5.80
C PRO A 30 16.54 2.26 5.02
N LEU A 31 16.30 0.98 4.71
CA LEU A 31 17.09 0.20 3.78
C LEU A 31 16.29 0.05 2.49
N PRO A 32 16.94 0.05 1.30
CA PRO A 32 16.26 -0.26 0.05
C PRO A 32 15.49 -1.58 0.15
N LEU A 33 14.26 -1.57 -0.33
CA LEU A 33 13.39 -2.74 -0.37
C LEU A 33 13.13 -3.11 -1.83
N HIS A 34 13.37 -4.38 -2.15
CA HIS A 34 13.06 -4.96 -3.44
C HIS A 34 12.36 -6.29 -3.27
N ILE A 35 11.20 -6.46 -3.90
CA ILE A 35 10.50 -7.73 -3.99
C ILE A 35 11.29 -8.63 -4.94
N ARG A 36 11.86 -9.70 -4.38
CA ARG A 36 12.69 -10.66 -5.12
C ARG A 36 11.96 -11.22 -6.33
N GLY A 37 12.65 -11.28 -7.47
CA GLY A 37 12.16 -11.87 -8.72
C GLY A 37 11.41 -10.92 -9.63
N VAL A 38 11.02 -9.72 -9.18
CA VAL A 38 10.24 -8.79 -10.01
C VAL A 38 11.07 -8.21 -11.15
N HIS A 39 12.28 -7.71 -10.86
CA HIS A 39 13.15 -7.13 -11.89
C HIS A 39 13.58 -8.19 -12.90
N GLU A 40 13.85 -9.42 -12.45
CA GLU A 40 14.22 -10.54 -13.32
C GLU A 40 13.06 -10.97 -14.23
N ASN A 41 11.85 -11.11 -13.67
CA ASN A 41 10.68 -11.56 -14.44
C ASN A 41 10.11 -10.46 -15.36
N HIS A 42 10.34 -9.19 -15.02
CA HIS A 42 9.82 -8.04 -15.76
C HIS A 42 10.93 -7.14 -16.32
N ALA A 43 12.10 -7.70 -16.64
CA ALA A 43 13.25 -6.96 -17.16
C ALA A 43 12.90 -6.05 -18.35
N ARG A 44 12.05 -6.55 -19.27
CA ARG A 44 11.57 -5.78 -20.43
C ARG A 44 10.85 -4.48 -20.05
N LEU A 45 10.12 -4.45 -18.93
CA LEU A 45 9.50 -3.22 -18.44
C LEU A 45 10.57 -2.24 -18.00
N PHE A 46 11.49 -2.66 -17.12
CA PHE A 46 12.50 -1.77 -16.56
C PHE A 46 13.51 -1.27 -17.61
N ASP A 47 13.82 -2.08 -18.63
CA ASP A 47 14.61 -1.66 -19.79
C ASP A 47 13.91 -0.53 -20.56
N ARG A 48 12.59 -0.68 -20.82
CA ARG A 48 11.79 0.38 -21.47
C ARG A 48 11.73 1.63 -20.62
N LEU A 49 11.52 1.49 -19.32
CA LEU A 49 11.44 2.61 -18.37
C LEU A 49 12.74 3.43 -18.32
N ASN A 50 13.91 2.79 -18.47
CA ASN A 50 15.19 3.49 -18.51
C ASN A 50 15.34 4.45 -19.72
N ALA A 51 14.61 4.21 -20.81
CA ALA A 51 14.62 5.06 -22.00
C ALA A 51 13.64 6.23 -21.91
N VAL A 52 12.78 6.28 -20.89
CA VAL A 52 11.74 7.31 -20.75
C VAL A 52 12.27 8.60 -20.13
N GLY A 53 11.83 9.75 -20.65
CA GLY A 53 12.26 11.08 -20.24
C GLY A 53 11.39 11.74 -19.17
N SER A 54 10.12 11.38 -19.06
CA SER A 54 9.17 12.04 -18.15
C SER A 54 8.35 11.08 -17.27
N PRO A 55 7.87 11.54 -16.09
CA PRO A 55 6.97 10.73 -15.26
C PRO A 55 5.71 10.26 -15.99
N THR A 56 5.10 11.14 -16.81
CA THR A 56 3.88 10.83 -17.56
C THR A 56 4.10 9.71 -18.57
N GLU A 57 5.13 9.82 -19.41
CA GLU A 57 5.48 8.78 -20.39
C GLU A 57 5.77 7.43 -19.72
N ALA A 58 6.33 7.45 -18.51
CA ALA A 58 6.67 6.23 -17.81
C ALA A 58 5.43 5.57 -17.20
N GLY A 59 4.50 6.37 -16.69
CA GLY A 59 3.19 5.89 -16.30
C GLY A 59 2.43 5.28 -17.47
N ASP A 60 2.45 5.90 -18.65
CA ASP A 60 1.86 5.34 -19.88
C ASP A 60 2.55 4.02 -20.28
N CYS A 61 3.88 3.99 -20.27
CA CYS A 61 4.68 2.80 -20.55
C CYS A 61 4.35 1.65 -19.59
N PHE A 62 4.29 1.93 -18.30
CA PHE A 62 3.91 0.97 -17.26
C PHE A 62 2.49 0.46 -17.49
N GLN A 63 1.52 1.33 -17.73
CA GLN A 63 0.13 0.92 -17.93
C GLN A 63 -0.03 0.06 -19.18
N ALA A 64 0.61 0.41 -20.29
CA ALA A 64 0.61 -0.39 -21.51
C ALA A 64 1.22 -1.78 -21.26
N TYR A 65 2.33 -1.85 -20.50
CA TYR A 65 2.97 -3.11 -20.14
C TYR A 65 2.07 -3.98 -19.24
N MET A 66 1.43 -3.39 -18.23
CA MET A 66 0.51 -4.10 -17.33
C MET A 66 -0.70 -4.63 -18.09
N ASP A 67 -1.24 -3.83 -19.01
CA ASP A 67 -2.33 -4.20 -19.90
C ASP A 67 -1.96 -5.38 -20.81
N GLU A 68 -0.77 -5.35 -21.43
CA GLU A 68 -0.25 -6.45 -22.26
C GLU A 68 -0.03 -7.71 -21.42
N THR A 69 0.72 -7.60 -20.31
CA THR A 69 1.18 -8.72 -19.48
C THR A 69 0.04 -9.43 -18.74
N PHE A 70 -0.90 -8.66 -18.18
CA PHE A 70 -2.01 -9.20 -17.38
C PHE A 70 -3.37 -9.09 -18.08
N ASN A 71 -3.38 -8.66 -19.35
CA ASN A 71 -4.57 -8.56 -20.21
C ASN A 71 -5.71 -7.75 -19.55
N LEU A 72 -5.39 -6.56 -19.04
CA LEU A 72 -6.32 -5.74 -18.25
C LEU A 72 -7.26 -4.89 -19.13
N SER A 73 -6.91 -4.63 -20.38
CA SER A 73 -7.66 -3.76 -21.33
C SER A 73 -9.08 -4.25 -21.64
N ALA A 74 -9.41 -5.51 -21.33
CA ALA A 74 -10.73 -6.09 -21.57
C ALA A 74 -11.84 -5.54 -20.64
N GLN A 75 -11.50 -4.69 -19.66
CA GLN A 75 -12.44 -4.16 -18.67
C GLN A 75 -13.05 -2.79 -19.03
N HIS A 76 -12.57 -2.14 -20.10
CA HIS A 76 -13.00 -0.80 -20.53
C HIS A 76 -13.91 -0.78 -21.77
N VAL A 77 -14.27 -1.93 -22.34
CA VAL A 77 -15.12 -2.00 -23.53
C VAL A 77 -16.59 -1.94 -23.12
N ALA A 78 -17.34 -1.00 -23.72
CA ALA A 78 -18.79 -0.87 -23.54
C ALA A 78 -19.52 -2.20 -23.82
N PRO A 79 -20.64 -2.49 -23.14
CA PRO A 79 -21.38 -3.74 -23.33
C PRO A 79 -21.99 -3.76 -24.74
N GLY A 80 -21.31 -4.43 -25.67
CA GLY A 80 -21.78 -4.63 -27.05
C GLY A 80 -21.36 -6.00 -27.57
N ASN A 81 -22.35 -6.88 -27.78
CA ASN A 81 -22.41 -8.13 -28.56
C ASN A 81 -21.23 -9.13 -28.56
N ALA A 82 -20.21 -8.97 -27.73
CA ALA A 82 -19.22 -10.01 -27.48
C ALA A 82 -19.68 -10.94 -26.35
N PRO A 83 -19.45 -12.26 -26.43
CA PRO A 83 -19.75 -13.17 -25.32
C PRO A 83 -19.09 -12.66 -24.05
N ALA A 84 -19.81 -12.69 -22.93
CA ALA A 84 -19.41 -12.13 -21.64
C ALA A 84 -17.96 -12.54 -21.29
N ARG A 85 -17.00 -11.65 -21.56
CA ARG A 85 -15.58 -11.92 -21.33
C ARG A 85 -15.37 -12.09 -19.83
N ARG A 86 -14.73 -13.19 -19.44
CA ARG A 86 -14.48 -13.56 -18.03
C ARG A 86 -13.87 -12.38 -17.28
N PHE A 87 -14.54 -11.94 -16.21
CA PHE A 87 -14.04 -10.88 -15.33
C PHE A 87 -12.63 -11.23 -14.82
N ARG A 88 -11.67 -10.30 -14.95
CA ARG A 88 -10.28 -10.48 -14.49
C ARG A 88 -9.98 -9.52 -13.35
N ALA A 89 -9.29 -10.00 -12.33
CA ALA A 89 -8.80 -9.14 -11.26
C ALA A 89 -7.78 -8.12 -11.81
N SER A 90 -7.88 -6.89 -11.33
CA SER A 90 -7.00 -5.78 -11.72
C SER A 90 -6.57 -5.01 -10.47
N TYR A 91 -5.28 -4.66 -10.39
CA TYR A 91 -4.75 -3.82 -9.33
C TYR A 91 -5.46 -2.45 -9.28
N LEU A 92 -5.89 -1.89 -10.43
CA LEU A 92 -6.65 -0.64 -10.48
C LEU A 92 -7.99 -0.76 -9.74
N ARG A 93 -8.64 -1.92 -9.80
CA ARG A 93 -9.85 -2.20 -9.02
C ARG A 93 -9.55 -2.26 -7.52
N LEU A 94 -8.41 -2.84 -7.13
CA LEU A 94 -8.00 -2.84 -5.72
C LEU A 94 -7.72 -1.44 -5.19
N LEU A 95 -6.97 -0.63 -5.94
CA LEU A 95 -6.71 0.77 -5.61
C LEU A 95 -8.02 1.56 -5.51
N LYS A 96 -8.93 1.41 -6.47
CA LYS A 96 -10.26 2.04 -6.43
C LYS A 96 -11.06 1.62 -5.18
N GLY A 97 -11.09 0.32 -4.90
CA GLY A 97 -11.82 -0.22 -3.75
C GLY A 97 -11.23 0.25 -2.41
N TRP A 98 -9.91 0.41 -2.34
CA TRP A 98 -9.21 0.95 -1.18
C TRP A 98 -9.63 2.39 -0.89
N GLY A 99 -9.63 3.26 -1.92
CA GLY A 99 -10.03 4.67 -1.76
C GLY A 99 -11.50 4.85 -1.36
N TYR A 100 -12.36 3.87 -1.62
CA TYR A 100 -13.76 3.89 -1.17
C TYR A 100 -13.93 3.35 0.25
N ASP A 101 -13.36 2.17 0.53
CA ASP A 101 -13.44 1.53 1.84
C ASP A 101 -12.23 0.60 2.06
N ALA A 102 -11.34 0.99 2.97
CA ALA A 102 -10.18 0.18 3.36
C ALA A 102 -10.56 -1.14 4.05
N ASN A 103 -11.81 -1.30 4.48
CA ASN A 103 -12.39 -2.53 5.04
C ASN A 103 -13.19 -3.35 4.02
N SER A 104 -13.18 -2.95 2.74
CA SER A 104 -13.71 -3.75 1.64
C SER A 104 -12.89 -5.02 1.40
N ARG A 105 -13.40 -5.94 0.57
CA ARG A 105 -12.63 -7.14 0.17
C ARG A 105 -11.39 -6.76 -0.62
N GLU A 106 -11.48 -5.73 -1.46
CA GLU A 106 -10.36 -5.12 -2.16
C GLU A 106 -9.25 -4.70 -1.16
N GLY A 107 -9.64 -4.08 -0.04
CA GLY A 107 -8.72 -3.75 1.05
C GLY A 107 -8.17 -4.97 1.80
N ALA A 108 -8.96 -6.03 1.96
CA ALA A 108 -8.47 -7.30 2.52
C ALA A 108 -7.37 -7.93 1.64
N VAL A 109 -7.52 -7.88 0.31
CA VAL A 109 -6.51 -8.38 -0.62
C VAL A 109 -5.22 -7.57 -0.53
N LEU A 110 -5.29 -6.23 -0.46
CA LEU A 110 -4.10 -5.38 -0.28
C LEU A 110 -3.38 -5.66 1.04
N LYS A 111 -4.12 -5.79 2.14
CA LYS A 111 -3.58 -6.20 3.45
C LYS A 111 -2.90 -7.56 3.36
N GLY A 112 -3.51 -8.50 2.64
CA GLY A 112 -2.96 -9.83 2.39
C GLY A 112 -1.69 -9.83 1.53
N TRP A 113 -1.60 -8.93 0.55
CA TRP A 113 -0.39 -8.72 -0.25
C TRP A 113 0.76 -8.20 0.61
N VAL A 114 0.52 -7.18 1.45
CA VAL A 114 1.56 -6.67 2.36
C VAL A 114 2.04 -7.74 3.32
N GLU A 115 1.11 -8.49 3.92
CA GLU A 115 1.43 -9.64 4.77
C GLU A 115 2.34 -10.64 4.03
N SER A 116 2.01 -10.98 2.79
CA SER A 116 2.78 -11.94 2.00
C SER A 116 4.18 -11.44 1.59
N ARG A 117 4.34 -10.17 1.23
CA ARG A 117 5.59 -9.63 0.65
C ARG A 117 6.52 -9.07 1.71
N PHE A 118 5.97 -8.45 2.74
CA PHE A 118 6.70 -7.73 3.78
C PHE A 118 6.64 -8.45 5.13
N GLY A 119 5.83 -9.50 5.25
CA GLY A 119 5.65 -10.28 6.47
C GLY A 119 4.77 -9.60 7.51
N LEU A 120 4.25 -8.40 7.26
CA LEU A 120 3.55 -7.59 8.27
C LEU A 120 2.07 -7.99 8.40
N PHE A 121 1.64 -8.41 9.58
CA PHE A 121 0.23 -8.72 9.82
C PHE A 121 -0.63 -7.46 9.86
N PRO A 122 -1.85 -7.49 9.28
CA PRO A 122 -2.81 -6.42 9.49
C PRO A 122 -3.28 -6.41 10.95
N THR A 123 -3.49 -5.23 11.49
CA THR A 123 -4.04 -5.05 12.85
C THR A 123 -5.55 -4.87 12.85
N PHE A 124 -6.15 -4.52 11.70
CA PHE A 124 -7.58 -4.23 11.60
C PHE A 124 -8.17 -4.58 10.22
N HIS A 125 -9.35 -5.20 10.21
CA HIS A 125 -10.21 -5.34 9.05
C HIS A 125 -11.64 -5.56 9.51
N LYS A 126 -12.49 -4.52 9.42
CA LYS A 126 -13.86 -4.43 10.00
C LYS A 126 -13.93 -4.54 11.53
N ALA A 127 -12.98 -5.25 12.14
CA ALA A 127 -12.74 -5.37 13.56
C ALA A 127 -11.24 -5.55 13.82
N ALA A 128 -10.82 -5.36 15.07
CA ALA A 128 -9.43 -5.57 15.48
C ALA A 128 -9.01 -7.04 15.30
N LEU A 129 -7.85 -7.25 14.66
CA LEU A 129 -7.28 -8.57 14.37
C LEU A 129 -6.27 -8.98 15.44
N ALA A 130 -6.73 -9.03 16.70
CA ALA A 130 -5.85 -9.25 17.86
C ALA A 130 -5.43 -10.72 18.07
N ARG A 131 -6.17 -11.68 17.50
CA ARG A 131 -5.95 -13.12 17.69
C ARG A 131 -6.21 -13.90 16.40
N PHE A 132 -5.27 -14.79 16.06
CA PHE A 132 -5.47 -15.82 15.03
C PHE A 132 -6.64 -16.73 15.39
N ALA A 133 -7.27 -17.31 14.37
CA ALA A 133 -8.44 -18.21 14.50
C ALA A 133 -9.64 -17.61 15.25
N SER A 134 -9.70 -16.28 15.40
CA SER A 134 -10.89 -15.58 15.87
C SER A 134 -11.89 -15.38 14.72
N ALA A 135 -13.17 -15.13 15.05
CA ALA A 135 -14.18 -14.83 14.03
C ALA A 135 -13.82 -13.60 13.16
N ALA A 136 -13.15 -12.60 13.73
CA ALA A 136 -12.63 -11.46 12.98
C ALA A 136 -11.54 -11.87 11.99
N TRP A 137 -10.62 -12.75 12.43
CA TRP A 137 -9.58 -13.30 11.56
C TRP A 137 -10.15 -14.14 10.43
N SER A 138 -11.13 -15.02 10.71
CA SER A 138 -11.78 -15.84 9.68
C SER A 138 -12.46 -14.99 8.61
N ARG A 139 -13.21 -13.94 9.00
CA ARG A 139 -13.83 -13.00 8.05
C ARG A 139 -12.79 -12.27 7.19
N TYR A 140 -11.70 -11.81 7.80
CA TYR A 140 -10.59 -11.21 7.05
C TYR A 140 -10.02 -12.20 6.03
N VAL A 141 -9.79 -13.46 6.42
CA VAL A 141 -9.26 -14.50 5.53
C VAL A 141 -10.25 -14.80 4.38
N GLU A 142 -11.55 -14.89 4.66
CA GLU A 142 -12.59 -15.07 3.64
C GLU A 142 -12.59 -13.94 2.60
N ASP A 143 -12.50 -12.68 3.05
CA ASP A 143 -12.45 -11.53 2.15
C ASP A 143 -11.12 -11.45 1.39
N LYS A 144 -9.99 -11.72 2.06
CA LYS A 144 -8.64 -11.78 1.48
C LYS A 144 -8.55 -12.85 0.39
N LEU A 145 -9.12 -14.03 0.61
CA LEU A 145 -9.03 -15.18 -0.29
C LEU A 145 -10.20 -15.25 -1.28
N SER A 146 -11.01 -14.19 -1.40
CA SER A 146 -12.12 -14.15 -2.32
C SER A 146 -11.66 -14.44 -3.76
N SER A 147 -12.15 -15.55 -4.34
CA SER A 147 -11.71 -16.06 -5.65
C SER A 147 -11.88 -15.06 -6.79
N ARG A 148 -12.78 -14.07 -6.63
CA ARG A 148 -12.98 -12.96 -7.59
C ARG A 148 -11.72 -12.14 -7.85
N PHE A 149 -10.75 -12.14 -6.93
CA PHE A 149 -9.49 -11.42 -7.08
C PHE A 149 -8.31 -12.33 -7.44
N HIS A 150 -8.41 -13.63 -7.20
CA HIS A 150 -7.29 -14.57 -7.37
C HIS A 150 -7.35 -15.31 -8.72
N ASN A 151 -7.91 -14.66 -9.74
CA ASN A 151 -8.10 -15.24 -11.06
C ASN A 151 -7.20 -14.62 -12.15
N ASN A 152 -6.27 -13.72 -11.78
CA ASN A 152 -5.41 -13.00 -12.71
C ASN A 152 -4.09 -12.53 -12.06
N ASP A 153 -3.45 -13.38 -11.24
CA ASP A 153 -2.17 -13.08 -10.55
C ASP A 153 -2.13 -11.70 -9.88
N ILE A 154 -3.13 -11.42 -9.04
CA ILE A 154 -3.31 -10.08 -8.48
C ILE A 154 -2.15 -9.64 -7.59
N HIS A 155 -1.45 -10.57 -6.94
CA HIS A 155 -0.28 -10.23 -6.16
C HIS A 155 0.93 -9.93 -7.05
N GLY A 156 1.14 -10.66 -8.15
CA GLY A 156 2.16 -10.29 -9.14
C GLY A 156 1.92 -8.90 -9.72
N GLN A 157 0.67 -8.54 -10.01
CA GLN A 157 0.34 -7.18 -10.45
C GLN A 157 0.75 -6.10 -9.42
N LEU A 158 0.54 -6.35 -8.13
CA LEU A 158 0.93 -5.44 -7.05
C LEU A 158 2.45 -5.41 -6.83
N ASP A 159 3.14 -6.53 -7.05
CA ASP A 159 4.60 -6.61 -6.98
C ASP A 159 5.24 -5.69 -8.04
N VAL A 160 4.76 -5.75 -9.29
CA VAL A 160 5.23 -4.86 -10.38
C VAL A 160 4.87 -3.41 -10.10
N LEU A 161 3.68 -3.13 -9.56
CA LEU A 161 3.27 -1.78 -9.15
C LEU A 161 4.21 -1.20 -8.09
N TYR A 162 4.54 -1.97 -7.06
CA TYR A 162 5.45 -1.55 -6.01
C TYR A 162 6.84 -1.22 -6.57
N GLU A 163 7.45 -2.12 -7.35
CA GLU A 163 8.77 -1.87 -7.92
C GLU A 163 8.78 -0.72 -8.93
N PHE A 164 7.69 -0.53 -9.70
CA PHE A 164 7.53 0.65 -10.54
C PHE A 164 7.47 1.93 -9.71
N CYS A 165 6.74 1.93 -8.59
CA CYS A 165 6.68 3.07 -7.68
C CYS A 165 8.07 3.40 -7.12
N GLN A 166 8.81 2.39 -6.65
CA GLN A 166 10.17 2.57 -6.12
C GLN A 166 11.15 3.08 -7.18
N TRP A 167 11.09 2.53 -8.41
CA TRP A 167 11.88 3.02 -9.54
C TRP A 167 11.56 4.48 -9.88
N SER A 168 10.26 4.83 -9.89
CA SER A 168 9.77 6.18 -10.19
C SER A 168 10.23 7.20 -9.15
N ILE A 169 10.10 6.87 -7.86
CA ILE A 169 10.59 7.70 -6.76
C ILE A 169 12.09 7.92 -6.91
N LYS A 170 12.89 6.86 -7.11
CA LYS A 170 14.35 6.97 -7.26
C LYS A 170 14.75 7.89 -8.43
N ARG A 171 13.96 7.91 -9.50
CA ARG A 171 14.28 8.69 -10.71
C ARG A 171 13.87 10.15 -10.62
N TRP A 172 12.71 10.45 -10.02
CA TRP A 172 12.13 11.80 -10.07
C TRP A 172 11.93 12.48 -8.73
N PHE A 173 11.89 11.74 -7.62
CA PHE A 173 11.84 12.37 -6.32
C PHE A 173 13.22 12.89 -5.96
N ARG A 174 13.22 14.08 -5.34
CA ARG A 174 14.46 14.73 -4.94
C ARG A 174 14.95 14.15 -3.60
N PRO A 175 16.23 13.76 -3.49
CA PRO A 175 16.80 13.18 -2.27
C PRO A 175 16.57 14.00 -1.00
N GLU A 176 16.61 15.33 -1.11
CA GLU A 176 16.40 16.27 0.00
C GLU A 176 14.97 16.28 0.57
N ARG A 177 14.03 15.59 -0.07
CA ARG A 177 12.64 15.45 0.40
C ARG A 177 12.39 14.16 1.18
N HIS A 178 13.42 13.38 1.51
CA HIS A 178 13.28 12.10 2.21
C HIS A 178 13.75 12.18 3.67
N PRO A 179 13.02 11.57 4.61
CA PRO A 179 11.67 10.99 4.49
C PRO A 179 10.57 12.04 4.22
N LEU A 180 9.45 11.63 3.61
CA LEU A 180 8.32 12.52 3.32
C LEU A 180 7.54 12.83 4.60
N THR A 181 7.23 14.10 4.86
CA THR A 181 6.22 14.46 5.87
C THR A 181 4.83 14.28 5.27
N LEU A 182 4.06 13.36 5.81
CA LEU A 182 2.69 13.08 5.39
C LEU A 182 1.72 13.13 6.58
N TYR A 183 0.44 13.36 6.27
CA TYR A 183 -0.62 13.58 7.25
C TYR A 183 -1.74 12.55 7.10
N ARG A 184 -2.39 12.20 8.22
CA ARG A 184 -3.57 11.33 8.24
C ARG A 184 -4.57 11.85 9.27
N GLY A 185 -5.82 12.05 8.84
CA GLY A 185 -6.96 12.29 9.74
C GLY A 185 -7.37 11.00 10.43
N VAL A 186 -7.72 11.10 11.71
CA VAL A 186 -8.14 9.98 12.56
C VAL A 186 -9.37 10.40 13.36
N ASN A 187 -10.50 9.72 13.12
CA ASN A 187 -11.75 9.89 13.87
C ASN A 187 -11.73 9.13 15.20
N ASP A 188 -11.27 7.88 15.19
CA ASP A 188 -11.07 7.10 16.40
C ASP A 188 -9.76 6.32 16.32
N PHE A 189 -9.12 6.10 17.46
CA PHE A 189 -7.90 5.31 17.56
C PHE A 189 -8.19 3.79 17.52
N ARG A 190 -9.35 3.32 17.05
CA ARG A 190 -9.68 1.88 17.08
C ARG A 190 -8.79 1.08 16.14
N ASP A 191 -8.41 1.68 15.02
CA ASP A 191 -7.55 1.07 14.01
C ASP A 191 -6.05 1.32 14.28
N ILE A 192 -5.73 2.09 15.33
CA ILE A 192 -4.38 2.58 15.64
C ILE A 192 -4.03 2.23 17.09
N SER A 193 -3.06 1.33 17.28
CA SER A 193 -2.62 0.99 18.64
C SER A 193 -1.58 1.98 19.13
N LEU A 194 -1.89 2.74 20.19
CA LEU A 194 -0.90 3.57 20.88
C LEU A 194 0.11 2.67 21.62
N LEU A 195 1.38 2.72 21.22
CA LEU A 195 2.45 1.90 21.82
C LEU A 195 3.18 2.66 22.93
N ARG A 196 3.43 3.96 22.73
CA ARG A 196 4.03 4.88 23.71
C ARG A 196 3.58 6.33 23.43
N GLY A 197 3.55 7.16 24.47
CA GLY A 197 3.15 8.57 24.36
C GLY A 197 1.71 8.80 24.80
N GLN A 198 1.12 9.89 24.33
CA GLN A 198 -0.26 10.30 24.64
C GLN A 198 -1.01 10.57 23.32
N CYS A 199 -2.33 10.75 23.40
CA CYS A 199 -3.16 11.13 22.25
C CYS A 199 -2.98 12.60 21.81
N SER A 200 -1.94 13.28 22.31
CA SER A 200 -1.51 14.63 21.92
C SER A 200 0.02 14.71 22.01
N GLY A 201 0.65 15.42 21.08
CA GLY A 201 2.10 15.55 21.01
C GLY A 201 2.78 14.33 20.38
N ILE A 202 4.02 14.06 20.76
CA ILE A 202 4.81 12.98 20.15
C ILE A 202 4.34 11.62 20.67
N ALA A 203 3.98 10.73 19.76
CA ALA A 203 3.55 9.37 20.06
C ALA A 203 4.26 8.34 19.18
N LEU A 204 4.35 7.12 19.68
CA LEU A 204 4.68 5.93 18.91
C LEU A 204 3.40 5.12 18.74
N VAL A 205 2.94 4.98 17.51
CA VAL A 205 1.70 4.26 17.18
C VAL A 205 2.00 3.07 16.29
N ARG A 206 1.18 2.02 16.36
CA ARG A 206 1.11 0.97 15.36
C ARG A 206 -0.03 1.26 14.41
N LEU A 207 0.33 1.52 13.17
CA LEU A 207 -0.59 1.60 12.05
C LEU A 207 -0.86 0.19 11.50
N ASN A 208 -2.02 0.02 10.87
CA ASN A 208 -2.34 -1.19 10.11
C ASN A 208 -1.26 -1.45 9.04
N ASN A 209 -1.12 -2.69 8.56
CA ASN A 209 -0.01 -3.04 7.66
C ASN A 209 -0.01 -2.26 6.33
N ILE A 210 -1.12 -1.65 5.97
CA ILE A 210 -1.23 -0.68 4.88
C ILE A 210 -2.23 0.41 5.25
N VAL A 211 -1.91 1.67 4.95
CA VAL A 211 -2.65 2.86 5.38
C VAL A 211 -2.55 3.99 4.35
N SER A 212 -3.59 4.81 4.25
CA SER A 212 -3.56 6.05 3.45
C SER A 212 -2.99 7.23 4.24
N PHE A 213 -2.26 8.07 3.55
CA PHE A 213 -1.75 9.36 3.97
C PHE A 213 -2.00 10.40 2.88
N THR A 214 -1.86 11.69 3.21
CA THR A 214 -1.84 12.80 2.24
C THR A 214 -0.64 13.70 2.47
N ALA A 215 -0.12 14.33 1.42
CA ALA A 215 0.90 15.38 1.56
C ALA A 215 0.32 16.72 2.06
N HIS A 216 -1.00 16.90 2.02
CA HIS A 216 -1.66 18.15 2.42
C HIS A 216 -2.35 18.00 3.77
N ARG A 217 -1.87 18.75 4.77
CA ARG A 217 -2.48 18.76 6.10
C ARG A 217 -3.96 19.16 6.07
N SER A 218 -4.33 20.10 5.20
CA SER A 218 -5.73 20.56 5.04
C SER A 218 -6.67 19.43 4.64
N ILE A 219 -6.24 18.56 3.70
CA ILE A 219 -7.02 17.39 3.28
C ILE A 219 -7.16 16.42 4.46
N ALA A 220 -6.11 16.22 5.26
CA ALA A 220 -6.20 15.36 6.45
C ALA A 220 -7.20 15.86 7.49
N CYS A 221 -7.42 17.18 7.59
CA CYS A 221 -8.41 17.78 8.49
C CYS A 221 -9.85 17.33 8.15
N GLU A 222 -10.13 16.93 6.91
CA GLU A 222 -11.48 16.53 6.49
C GLU A 222 -11.87 15.14 7.04
N PHE A 223 -10.91 14.37 7.57
CA PHE A 223 -11.08 12.96 7.91
C PHE A 223 -10.96 12.62 9.41
N GLY A 224 -11.03 13.63 10.30
CA GLY A 224 -11.37 13.42 11.71
C GLY A 224 -10.77 14.36 12.73
N ASP A 225 -11.13 14.16 14.00
CA ASP A 225 -10.85 15.09 15.12
C ASP A 225 -9.37 15.27 15.46
N SER A 226 -8.52 14.35 15.00
CA SER A 226 -7.07 14.38 15.23
C SER A 226 -6.31 14.16 13.93
N ILE A 227 -5.18 14.86 13.81
CA ILE A 227 -4.21 14.69 12.72
C ILE A 227 -2.97 14.00 13.25
N LEU A 228 -2.56 12.95 12.53
CA LEU A 228 -1.24 12.35 12.65
C LEU A 228 -0.32 12.92 11.58
N GLU A 229 0.76 13.57 12.00
CA GLU A 229 1.89 13.91 11.15
C GLU A 229 2.97 12.85 11.30
N ALA A 230 3.44 12.27 10.19
CA ALA A 230 4.45 11.21 10.18
C ALA A 230 5.55 11.50 9.16
N ARG A 231 6.80 11.13 9.51
CA ARG A 231 7.89 11.03 8.54
C ARG A 231 7.89 9.61 7.95
N VAL A 232 7.52 9.50 6.69
CA VAL A 232 7.34 8.25 5.97
C VAL A 232 8.55 7.99 5.05
N PRO A 233 9.25 6.85 5.22
CA PRO A 233 10.32 6.46 4.29
C PRO A 233 9.70 6.06 2.95
N THR A 234 10.35 6.43 1.85
CA THR A 234 9.85 6.18 0.49
C THR A 234 9.75 4.71 0.13
N GLU A 235 10.59 3.89 0.75
CA GLU A 235 10.61 2.44 0.60
C GLU A 235 9.30 1.80 1.08
N LYS A 236 8.54 2.50 1.93
CA LYS A 236 7.22 2.06 2.39
C LYS A 236 6.07 2.58 1.51
N ILE A 237 6.32 3.31 0.43
CA ILE A 237 5.26 3.81 -0.45
C ILE A 237 4.94 2.72 -1.49
N LEU A 238 3.69 2.24 -1.48
CA LEU A 238 3.18 1.35 -2.53
C LEU A 238 2.71 2.15 -3.75
N PHE A 239 2.01 3.25 -3.51
CA PHE A 239 1.35 4.03 -4.55
C PHE A 239 1.18 5.48 -4.10
N PHE A 240 1.20 6.42 -5.04
CA PHE A 240 0.81 7.80 -4.80
C PHE A 240 0.05 8.33 -6.02
N ASN A 241 -0.82 9.31 -5.79
CA ASN A 241 -1.79 9.75 -6.80
C ASN A 241 -1.14 10.13 -8.15
N ASP A 242 -0.01 10.82 -8.16
CA ASP A 242 0.62 11.29 -9.40
C ASP A 242 1.50 10.22 -10.09
N LEU A 243 1.49 8.97 -9.60
CA LEU A 243 2.32 7.89 -10.17
C LEU A 243 1.81 7.42 -11.53
N LEU A 244 0.49 7.46 -11.75
CA LEU A 244 -0.15 6.96 -12.96
C LEU A 244 -0.95 8.06 -13.67
N PRO A 245 -0.93 8.14 -15.01
CA PRO A 245 -1.70 9.12 -15.76
C PRO A 245 -3.20 8.78 -15.79
N ARG A 246 -3.57 7.50 -15.62
CA ARG A 246 -4.97 7.03 -15.63
C ARG A 246 -5.26 6.09 -14.47
N HIS A 247 -5.83 6.59 -13.39
CA HIS A 247 -6.29 5.72 -12.29
C HIS A 247 -7.52 6.33 -11.63
N ALA A 248 -8.26 5.47 -10.91
CA ALA A 248 -9.56 5.83 -10.36
C ALA A 248 -9.47 6.59 -9.02
N LEU A 249 -8.29 6.68 -8.40
CA LEU A 249 -8.10 7.55 -7.24
C LEU A 249 -7.94 8.96 -7.80
N LYS A 250 -8.96 9.80 -7.60
CA LYS A 250 -8.95 11.23 -7.93
C LYS A 250 -8.87 12.09 -6.66
N GLY A 251 -8.53 11.49 -5.52
CA GLY A 251 -8.28 12.24 -4.29
C GLY A 251 -6.94 12.96 -4.39
N GLU A 252 -6.91 14.25 -4.13
CA GLU A 252 -5.70 15.06 -4.25
C GLU A 252 -4.61 14.59 -3.25
N ALA A 253 -3.41 14.30 -3.78
CA ALA A 253 -2.19 13.96 -3.03
C ALA A 253 -2.25 12.76 -2.07
N GLU A 254 -3.04 11.72 -2.36
CA GLU A 254 -3.07 10.48 -1.55
C GLU A 254 -1.82 9.62 -1.77
N TYR A 255 -1.30 9.06 -0.67
CA TYR A 255 -0.22 8.08 -0.61
C TYR A 255 -0.70 6.82 0.08
N LEU A 256 -0.48 5.67 -0.54
CA LEU A 256 -0.71 4.37 0.05
C LEU A 256 0.61 3.83 0.61
N VAL A 257 0.66 3.66 1.93
CA VAL A 257 1.88 3.44 2.70
C VAL A 257 1.82 2.13 3.47
N ILE A 258 2.91 1.35 3.41
CA ILE A 258 3.15 0.16 4.22
C ILE A 258 3.34 0.60 5.67
N GLY A 259 2.58 -0.01 6.57
CA GLY A 259 2.50 0.40 7.96
C GLY A 259 3.58 -0.17 8.87
N GLY A 260 3.15 -0.56 10.08
CA GLY A 260 4.02 -0.88 11.20
C GLY A 260 4.06 0.26 12.24
N ASP A 261 5.15 0.32 12.99
CA ASP A 261 5.34 1.29 14.06
C ASP A 261 5.85 2.62 13.50
N TYR A 262 5.13 3.71 13.79
CA TYR A 262 5.47 5.06 13.36
C TYR A 262 5.58 6.00 14.54
N ARG A 263 6.64 6.82 14.56
CA ARG A 263 6.68 8.02 15.38
C ARG A 263 5.86 9.09 14.68
N VAL A 264 4.90 9.65 15.40
CA VAL A 264 3.96 10.64 14.88
C VAL A 264 3.87 11.83 15.83
N SER A 265 3.56 13.00 15.29
CA SER A 265 3.03 14.12 16.06
C SER A 265 1.51 14.10 15.96
N VAL A 266 0.82 14.13 17.10
CA VAL A 266 -0.64 14.12 17.18
C VAL A 266 -1.11 15.52 17.57
N SER A 267 -1.94 16.12 16.72
CA SER A 267 -2.58 17.41 16.98
C SER A 267 -4.09 17.29 16.82
N TYR A 268 -4.85 17.84 17.76
CA TYR A 268 -6.29 18.03 17.59
C TYR A 268 -6.57 19.10 16.53
N LEU A 269 -7.71 18.99 15.86
CA LEU A 269 -8.24 20.04 14.98
C LEU A 269 -8.83 21.20 15.79
#